data_AF-A0A1M5JLV8-F1
#
_entry.id   AF-A0A1M5JLV8-F1
#
_cell.length_a   1.000
_cell.length_b   1.000
_cell.length_c   1.000
_cell.angle_alpha   90.00
_cell.angle_beta   90.00
_cell.angle_gamma   90.00
#
_symmetry.space_group_name_H-M   'P 1'
#
loop_
_entity.id
_entity.type
_entity.pdbx_description
1 polymer ?
#
loop_
_entity_poly.entity_id
_entity_poly.type
_entity_poly.pdbx_seq_one_letter_code
_entity_poly.pdbx_strand_id
1 'polypeptide(L)' 'MSKAIAGHRYRHYKKESMVYTVVTADALDCESVEPLVVYRSEYETPEHPKGTLWVRDREDFESKVTLADGTVVDRFTEI' A
#
# COMPACT_ATOMS: atom_id res chain seq x y z
N MET A 1 -12.32 11.36 -0.43
CA MET A 1 -12.37 10.10 -1.21
C MET A 1 -11.08 9.36 -0.92
N SER A 2 -11.12 8.03 -0.76
CA SER A 2 -9.93 7.22 -0.48
C SER A 2 -8.91 7.37 -1.62
N LYS A 3 -7.62 7.42 -1.25
CA LYS A 3 -6.53 7.37 -2.23
C LYS A 3 -6.25 5.95 -2.72
N ALA A 4 -6.69 4.92 -1.99
CA ALA A 4 -6.52 3.52 -2.37
C ALA A 4 -7.66 3.08 -3.29
N ILE A 5 -7.41 3.07 -4.60
CA ILE A 5 -8.42 2.79 -5.63
C ILE A 5 -8.22 1.37 -6.16
N ALA A 6 -9.26 0.55 -6.09
CA ALA A 6 -9.22 -0.82 -6.61
C ALA A 6 -8.81 -0.86 -8.09
N GLY A 7 -7.86 -1.73 -8.43
CA GLY A 7 -7.29 -1.87 -9.76
C GLY A 7 -6.13 -0.91 -10.08
N HIS A 8 -5.91 0.12 -9.26
CA HIS A 8 -4.84 1.09 -9.49
C HIS A 8 -3.51 0.61 -8.91
N ARG A 9 -2.41 1.13 -9.46
CA ARG A 9 -1.05 0.76 -9.11
C ARG A 9 -0.40 1.83 -8.26
N TYR A 10 0.34 1.38 -7.25
CA TYR A 10 1.00 2.25 -6.29
C TYR A 10 2.43 1.79 -6.08
N ARG A 11 3.33 2.74 -5.92
CA ARG A 11 4.73 2.53 -5.59
C ARG A 11 5.00 2.96 -4.16
N HIS A 12 5.62 2.08 -3.38
CA HIS A 12 6.02 2.40 -2.02
C HIS A 12 7.27 3.31 -2.02
N TYR A 13 7.32 4.29 -1.12
CA TYR A 13 8.43 5.26 -1.03
C TYR A 13 9.82 4.65 -0.83
N LYS A 14 9.92 3.37 -0.46
CA LYS A 14 11.18 2.73 -0.04
C LYS A 14 12.09 2.42 -1.22
N LYS A 15 11.52 1.95 -2.33
CA LYS A 15 12.26 1.50 -3.52
C LYS A 15 11.38 1.60 -4.75
N GLU A 16 11.98 1.91 -5.89
CA GLU A 16 11.24 2.02 -7.16
C GLU A 16 10.61 0.70 -7.60
N SER A 17 11.22 -0.44 -7.29
CA SER A 17 10.71 -1.76 -7.63
C SER A 17 9.53 -2.23 -6.77
N MET A 18 9.24 -1.55 -5.64
CA MET A 18 8.17 -1.93 -4.74
C MET A 18 6.82 -1.42 -5.23
N VAL A 19 6.34 -2.04 -6.30
CA VAL A 19 5.06 -1.74 -6.95
C VAL A 19 3.99 -2.73 -6.48
N TYR A 20 2.81 -2.19 -6.25
CA TYR A 20 1.65 -2.93 -5.79
C TYR A 20 0.41 -2.54 -6.59
N THR A 21 -0.56 -3.44 -6.68
CA THR A 21 -1.89 -3.15 -7.22
C THR A 21 -2.90 -3.30 -6.10
N VAL A 22 -3.73 -2.28 -5.86
CA VAL A 22 -4.81 -2.38 -4.87
C VAL A 22 -5.87 -3.33 -5.42
N VAL A 23 -6.21 -4.35 -4.63
CA VAL A 23 -7.26 -5.32 -4.97
C VAL A 23 -8.61 -4.79 -4.52
N THR A 24 -8.70 -4.31 -3.28
CA THR A 24 -9.86 -3.60 -2.77
C THR A 24 -9.45 -2.70 -1.61
N ALA A 25 -10.12 -1.55 -1.48
CA ALA A 25 -10.02 -0.71 -0.31
C ALA A 25 -11.24 -0.86 0.61
N ASP A 26 -12.25 -1.63 0.26
CA ASP A 26 -13.49 -1.83 1.04
C ASP A 26 -13.40 -3.03 1.99
N ALA A 27 -12.26 -3.18 2.68
CA ALA A 27 -12.05 -4.20 3.70
C ALA A 27 -12.16 -3.60 5.10
N LEU A 28 -12.58 -4.42 6.06
CA LEU A 28 -12.63 -4.09 7.48
C LEU A 28 -11.91 -5.17 8.27
N ASP A 29 -11.21 -4.76 9.32
CA ASP A 29 -10.69 -5.68 10.32
C ASP A 29 -11.85 -6.34 11.09
N CYS A 30 -11.77 -7.64 11.36
CA CYS A 30 -12.89 -8.35 11.98
C CYS A 30 -12.98 -8.15 13.50
N GLU A 31 -11.89 -7.74 14.15
CA GLU A 31 -11.84 -7.50 15.61
C GLU A 31 -12.16 -6.05 15.96
N SER A 32 -11.60 -5.10 15.19
CA SER A 32 -11.68 -3.67 15.46
C SER A 32 -12.64 -2.91 14.54
N VAL A 33 -13.04 -3.49 13.41
CA VAL A 33 -13.89 -2.83 12.39
C VAL A 33 -13.18 -1.62 11.75
N GLU A 34 -11.86 -1.55 11.84
CA GLU A 34 -11.08 -0.47 11.22
C GLU A 34 -10.94 -0.68 9.71
N PRO A 35 -10.92 0.40 8.90
CA PRO A 35 -10.76 0.31 7.45
C PRO A 35 -9.38 -0.23 7.04
N LEU A 36 -9.39 -1.25 6.19
CA LEU A 36 -8.19 -1.89 5.66
C LEU A 36 -8.10 -1.73 4.13
N VAL A 37 -6.87 -1.84 3.61
CA VAL A 37 -6.57 -1.93 2.19
C VAL A 37 -5.94 -3.28 1.92
N VAL A 38 -6.49 -4.01 0.95
CA VAL A 38 -5.94 -5.27 0.45
C VAL A 38 -5.27 -5.00 -0.89
N TYR A 39 -3.99 -5.33 -1.01
CA TYR A 39 -3.18 -5.04 -2.18
C TYR A 39 -2.21 -6.17 -2.49
N ARG A 40 -1.87 -6.36 -3.76
CA ARG A 40 -0.93 -7.40 -4.21
C ARG A 40 0.39 -6.80 -4.65
N SER A 41 1.48 -7.50 -4.36
CA SER A 41 2.81 -7.16 -4.86
C SER A 41 2.96 -7.50 -6.35
N GLU A 42 3.55 -6.58 -7.14
CA GLU A 42 3.84 -6.78 -8.58
C GLU A 42 5.29 -7.21 -8.84
N TYR A 43 6.02 -7.50 -7.77
CA TYR A 43 7.42 -7.93 -7.73
C TYR A 43 7.57 -9.15 -6.81
N GLU A 44 8.67 -9.87 -6.95
CA GLU A 44 9.04 -11.01 -6.10
C GLU A 44 10.20 -10.65 -5.16
N THR A 45 10.26 -11.32 -4.01
CA THR A 45 11.43 -11.35 -3.13
C THR A 45 11.79 -12.80 -2.79
N PRO A 46 12.98 -13.08 -2.23
CA PRO A 46 13.34 -14.43 -1.79
C PRO A 46 12.35 -15.04 -0.78
N GLU A 47 11.61 -14.20 -0.06
CA GLU A 47 10.68 -14.61 1.00
C GLU A 47 9.22 -14.63 0.53
N HIS A 48 8.86 -13.79 -0.46
CA HIS A 48 7.48 -13.57 -0.87
C HIS A 48 7.38 -13.61 -2.41
N PRO A 49 6.61 -14.54 -2.99
CA PRO A 49 6.45 -14.60 -4.44
C PRO A 49 5.67 -13.39 -4.96
N LYS A 50 5.86 -13.08 -6.25
CA LYS A 50 5.04 -12.09 -6.94
C LYS A 50 3.55 -12.45 -6.83
N GLY A 51 2.72 -11.44 -6.58
CA GLY A 51 1.28 -11.60 -6.37
C GLY A 51 0.89 -11.84 -4.91
N THR A 52 1.85 -11.86 -3.97
CA THR A 52 1.56 -11.93 -2.53
C THR A 52 0.60 -10.80 -2.13
N LEU A 53 -0.48 -11.18 -1.44
CA LEU A 53 -1.46 -10.26 -0.88
C LEU A 53 -0.99 -9.73 0.47
N TRP A 54 -1.20 -8.44 0.67
CA TRP A 54 -0.90 -7.71 1.88
C TRP A 54 -2.15 -7.00 2.35
N VAL A 55 -2.25 -6.84 3.66
CA VAL A 55 -3.32 -6.12 4.34
C VAL A 55 -2.70 -5.04 5.20
N ARG A 56 -3.31 -3.85 5.20
CA ARG A 56 -2.80 -2.70 5.92
C ARG A 56 -3.92 -1.75 6.29
N ASP A 57 -3.79 -1.04 7.40
CA ASP A 57 -4.69 0.05 7.77
C ASP A 57 -4.76 1.08 6.65
N ARG A 58 -5.98 1.53 6.34
CA ARG A 58 -6.20 2.50 5.25
C ARG A 58 -5.49 3.81 5.55
N GLU A 59 -5.56 4.30 6.79
CA GLU A 59 -4.88 5.53 7.18
C GLU A 59 -3.36 5.43 6.98
N ASP A 60 -2.75 4.28 7.33
CA ASP A 60 -1.31 4.09 7.13
C ASP A 60 -0.94 3.97 5.65
N PHE A 61 -1.78 3.32 4.83
CA PHE A 61 -1.58 3.27 3.38
C PHE A 61 -1.62 4.68 2.76
N GLU A 62 -2.56 5.52 3.18
CA GLU A 62 -2.76 6.87 2.65
C GLU A 62 -1.87 7.93 3.30
N SER A 63 -1.11 7.54 4.32
CA SER A 63 -0.24 8.42 5.10
C SER A 63 0.94 8.99 4.31
N LYS A 64 1.58 10.00 4.91
CA LYS A 64 2.85 10.56 4.46
C LYS A 64 3.98 10.13 5.38
N VAL A 65 5.18 10.03 4.83
CA VAL A 65 6.41 9.69 5.54
C VAL A 65 7.41 10.81 5.38
N THR A 66 8.04 11.21 6.48
CA THR A 66 9.19 12.12 6.48
C THR A 66 10.46 11.32 6.29
N LEU A 67 11.21 11.62 5.24
CA LEU A 67 12.50 11.01 4.93
C LEU A 67 13.62 11.64 5.80
N ALA A 68 14.80 11.03 5.80
CA ALA A 68 15.94 11.47 6.61
C ALA A 68 16.45 12.87 6.26
N ASP A 69 16.19 13.34 5.03
CA ASP A 69 16.51 14.68 4.54
C ASP A 69 15.42 15.72 4.88
N GLY A 70 14.35 15.32 5.58
CA GLY A 70 13.20 16.16 5.93
C GLY A 70 12.12 16.23 4.84
N THR A 71 12.32 15.58 3.68
CA THR A 71 11.33 15.56 2.60
C THR A 71 10.11 14.75 3.02
N VAL A 72 8.91 15.30 2.81
CA VAL A 72 7.64 14.62 3.10
C VAL A 72 7.06 14.03 1.81
N VAL A 73 6.89 12.72 1.77
CA VAL A 73 6.36 11.99 0.61
C VAL A 73 5.14 11.15 0.98
N ASP A 74 4.27 10.85 0.03
CA ASP A 74 3.21 9.85 0.24
C ASP A 74 3.86 8.47 0.46
N ARG A 75 3.35 7.68 1.41
CA ARG A 75 3.86 6.32 1.66
C ARG A 75 3.73 5.46 0.40
N PHE A 76 2.59 5.60 -0.28
CA PHE A 76 2.26 4.97 -1.54
C PHE A 76 1.85 6.05 -2.56
N THR A 77 2.61 6.16 -3.65
CA THR A 77 2.32 7.07 -4.75
C THR A 77 1.69 6.31 -5.90
N GLU A 78 0.54 6.76 -6.40
CA GLU A 78 -0.12 6.21 -7.60
C GLU A 78 0.77 6.40 -8.85
N ILE A 79 0.81 5.40 -9.74
CA ILE A 79 1.66 5.38 -10.95
C ILE A 79 0.96 4.84 -12.19
#